data_AF-A0A344PM52-F1
#
_entry.id   AF-A0A344PM52-F1
#
_cell.length_a   1.000
_cell.length_b   1.000
_cell.length_c   1.000
_cell.angle_alpha   90.00
_cell.angle_beta   90.00
_cell.angle_gamma   90.00
#
_symmetry.space_group_name_H-M   'P 1'
#
loop_
_entity.id
_entity.type
_entity.pdbx_description
1 polymer ?
#
loop_
_entity_poly.entity_id
_entity_poly.type
_entity_poly.pdbx_seq_one_letter_code
_entity_poly.pdbx_strand_id
1 'polypeptide(L)'
;MGEFYRMFYSLENDIRELIANTMEELHGPNWWGDKVPQAVRDNVKKNKENEDSEGLEARSVRRIDYTTFGELGEIIKANWDDFRGLFSNCSIPRFEKVIKRLNVARGPIAHSGYIVPEEAVRLKLTIRDWYTMIG
;
A
#
# COMPACT_ATOMS: atom_id res chain seq x y z
N MET A 1 2.07 8.85 19.01
CA MET A 1 2.54 7.65 18.29
C MET A 1 1.40 6.77 17.77
N GLY A 2 0.49 6.33 18.64
CA GLY A 2 -0.67 5.51 18.24
C GLY A 2 -1.58 6.13 17.18
N GLU A 3 -1.68 7.46 17.13
CA GLU A 3 -2.46 8.16 16.08
C GLU A 3 -1.91 7.90 14.68
N PHE A 4 -0.59 8.04 14.46
CA PHE A 4 0.05 7.81 13.15
C PHE A 4 0.00 6.34 12.75
N TYR A 5 0.19 5.43 13.70
CA TYR A 5 -0.01 4.01 13.46
C TYR A 5 -1.43 3.71 12.98
N ARG A 6 -2.44 4.25 13.67
CA ARG A 6 -3.85 4.08 13.29
C ARG A 6 -4.14 4.66 11.90
N MET A 7 -3.65 5.85 11.61
CA MET A 7 -3.83 6.48 10.29
C MET A 7 -3.18 5.66 9.17
N PHE A 8 -1.95 5.15 9.39
CA PHE A 8 -1.26 4.31 8.40
C PHE A 8 -1.96 2.96 8.24
N TYR A 9 -2.38 2.34 9.33
CA TYR A 9 -3.16 1.11 9.29
C TYR A 9 -4.45 1.29 8.48
N SER A 10 -5.22 2.34 8.75
CA SER A 10 -6.44 2.63 8.00
C SER A 10 -6.14 2.88 6.53
N LEU A 11 -5.19 3.78 6.23
CA LEU A 11 -4.85 4.11 4.85
C LEU A 11 -4.31 2.90 4.08
N GLU A 12 -3.42 2.10 4.65
CA GLU A 12 -2.86 0.94 3.95
C GLU A 12 -3.95 -0.07 3.61
N ASN A 13 -4.89 -0.31 4.54
CA ASN A 13 -6.02 -1.20 4.29
C ASN A 13 -7.01 -0.62 3.27
N ASP A 14 -7.30 0.69 3.31
CA ASP A 14 -8.13 1.34 2.29
C ASP A 14 -7.53 1.13 0.89
N ILE A 15 -6.21 1.25 0.75
CA ILE A 15 -5.50 1.01 -0.53
C ILE A 15 -5.57 -0.46 -0.93
N ARG A 16 -5.41 -1.39 0.03
CA ARG A 16 -5.54 -2.83 -0.23
C ARG A 16 -6.94 -3.18 -0.73
N GLU A 17 -7.99 -2.68 -0.08
CA GLU A 17 -9.37 -2.90 -0.51
C GLU A 17 -9.64 -2.31 -1.89
N LEU A 18 -9.15 -1.08 -2.15
CA LEU A 18 -9.27 -0.45 -3.46
C LEU A 18 -8.67 -1.33 -4.56
N ILE A 19 -7.43 -1.79 -4.38
CA ILE A 19 -6.75 -2.65 -5.35
C ILE A 19 -7.47 -3.99 -5.48
N ALA A 20 -7.79 -4.66 -4.38
CA ALA A 20 -8.43 -5.97 -4.41
C ALA A 20 -9.76 -5.93 -5.15
N ASN A 21 -10.62 -4.96 -4.82
CA ASN A 21 -11.94 -4.80 -5.44
C ASN A 21 -11.81 -4.48 -6.93
N THR A 22 -11.00 -3.49 -7.32
CA THR A 22 -10.82 -3.11 -8.73
C THR A 22 -10.24 -4.25 -9.56
N MET A 23 -9.22 -4.94 -9.03
CA MET A 23 -8.57 -6.01 -9.78
C MET A 23 -9.42 -7.28 -9.89
N GLU A 24 -10.17 -7.62 -8.84
CA GLU A 24 -11.10 -8.76 -8.87
C GLU A 24 -12.30 -8.49 -9.79
N GLU A 25 -12.83 -7.26 -9.80
CA GLU A 25 -13.91 -6.85 -10.71
C GLU A 25 -13.49 -6.94 -12.19
N LEU A 26 -12.29 -6.44 -12.52
CA LEU A 26 -11.84 -6.33 -13.91
C LEU A 26 -11.18 -7.62 -14.44
N HIS A 27 -10.47 -8.35 -13.60
CA HIS A 27 -9.64 -9.49 -14.02
C HIS A 27 -10.01 -10.82 -13.34
N GLY A 28 -11.04 -10.82 -12.48
CA GLY A 28 -11.53 -12.01 -11.80
C GLY A 28 -10.60 -12.49 -10.67
N PRO A 29 -10.91 -13.64 -10.04
CA PRO A 29 -10.26 -14.09 -8.80
C PRO A 29 -8.76 -14.43 -8.94
N ASN A 30 -8.28 -14.65 -10.17
CA ASN A 30 -6.88 -14.97 -10.44
C ASN A 30 -6.00 -13.74 -10.68
N TRP A 31 -6.54 -12.52 -10.54
CA TRP A 31 -5.82 -11.26 -10.79
C TRP A 31 -4.46 -11.18 -10.09
N TRP A 32 -4.32 -11.78 -8.90
CA TRP A 32 -3.04 -11.82 -8.19
C TRP A 32 -1.95 -12.51 -9.00
N GLY A 33 -2.25 -13.62 -9.67
CA GLY A 33 -1.30 -14.37 -10.48
C GLY A 33 -0.96 -13.68 -11.80
N ASP A 34 -1.92 -12.95 -12.36
CA ASP A 34 -1.84 -12.49 -13.74
C ASP A 34 -1.39 -11.03 -13.86
N LYS A 35 -1.72 -10.21 -12.86
CA LYS A 35 -1.56 -8.74 -12.93
C LYS A 35 -0.59 -8.15 -11.92
N VAL A 36 -0.26 -8.88 -10.86
CA VAL A 36 0.70 -8.42 -9.85
C VAL A 36 2.13 -8.66 -10.34
N PRO A 37 3.02 -7.65 -10.32
CA PRO A 37 4.41 -7.81 -10.71
C PRO A 37 5.10 -8.96 -9.96
N GLN A 38 5.94 -9.72 -10.67
CA GLN A 38 6.64 -10.89 -10.10
C GLN A 38 7.42 -10.54 -8.82
N ALA A 39 8.13 -9.41 -8.81
CA ALA A 39 8.90 -8.95 -7.65
C ALA A 39 8.04 -8.76 -6.39
N VAL A 40 6.81 -8.26 -6.54
CA VAL A 40 5.86 -8.10 -5.42
C VAL A 40 5.39 -9.46 -4.94
N ARG A 41 5.07 -10.39 -5.86
CA ARG A 41 4.65 -11.75 -5.51
C ARG A 41 5.75 -12.51 -4.76
N ASP A 42 6.99 -12.38 -5.19
CA ASP A 42 8.14 -13.01 -4.57
C ASP A 42 8.40 -12.47 -3.16
N ASN A 43 8.31 -11.15 -2.97
CA ASN A 43 8.49 -10.56 -1.65
C ASN A 43 7.36 -10.94 -0.68
N VAL A 44 6.10 -10.97 -1.15
CA VAL A 44 4.97 -11.45 -0.36
C VAL A 44 5.15 -12.92 0.04
N LYS A 45 5.57 -13.78 -0.91
CA LYS A 45 5.86 -15.19 -0.63
C LYS A 45 6.94 -15.33 0.44
N LYS A 46 8.05 -14.60 0.28
CA LYS A 46 9.14 -14.57 1.26
C LYS A 46 8.69 -14.11 2.65
N ASN A 47 7.86 -13.08 2.74
CA ASN A 47 7.34 -12.60 4.02
C ASN A 47 6.48 -13.66 4.72
N LYS A 48 5.61 -14.37 3.97
CA LYS A 48 4.80 -15.48 4.50
C LYS A 48 5.67 -16.63 4.99
N GLU A 49 6.65 -17.05 4.21
CA GLU A 49 7.56 -18.15 4.56
C GLU A 49 8.40 -17.80 5.80
N ASN A 50 8.87 -16.55 5.92
CA ASN A 50 9.59 -16.10 7.11
C ASN A 50 8.71 -16.17 8.37
N GLU A 51 7.47 -15.67 8.32
CA GLU A 51 6.54 -15.75 9.46
C GLU A 51 6.24 -17.18 9.89
N ASP A 52 5.99 -18.06 8.90
CA ASP A 52 5.75 -19.48 9.13
C ASP A 52 6.98 -20.18 9.75
N SER A 53 8.19 -19.84 9.28
CA SER A 53 9.43 -20.41 9.82
C SER A 53 9.71 -20.00 11.27
N GLU A 54 9.18 -18.87 11.71
CA GLU A 54 9.25 -18.40 13.11
C GLU A 54 8.08 -18.93 13.97
N GLY A 55 7.20 -19.76 13.39
CA GLY A 55 6.03 -20.33 14.08
C GLY A 55 4.95 -19.31 14.43
N LEU A 56 4.92 -18.17 13.73
CA LEU A 56 3.90 -17.16 13.91
C LEU A 56 2.60 -17.59 13.21
N GLU A 57 1.46 -17.29 13.83
CA GLU A 57 0.18 -17.44 13.14
C GLU A 57 0.13 -16.56 11.90
N ALA A 58 -0.43 -17.11 10.82
CA ALA A 58 -0.57 -16.37 9.58
C ALA A 58 -1.42 -15.10 9.80
N ARG A 59 -0.80 -13.92 9.61
CA ARG A 59 -1.48 -12.63 9.80
C ARG A 59 -2.74 -12.45 8.95
N SER A 60 -2.82 -13.12 7.79
CA SER A 60 -3.97 -13.07 6.89
C SER A 60 -3.95 -14.20 5.85
N VAL A 61 -5.15 -14.55 5.38
CA VAL A 61 -5.35 -15.40 4.20
C VAL A 61 -5.07 -14.66 2.89
N ARG A 62 -5.30 -13.34 2.82
CA ARG A 62 -5.13 -12.58 1.57
C ARG A 62 -3.67 -12.21 1.36
N ARG A 63 -3.17 -12.45 0.14
CA ARG A 63 -1.76 -12.16 -0.20
C ARG A 63 -1.45 -10.66 -0.16
N ILE A 64 -2.42 -9.82 -0.51
CA ILE A 64 -2.26 -8.36 -0.49
C ILE A 64 -1.98 -7.80 0.91
N ASP A 65 -2.38 -8.50 1.98
CA ASP A 65 -2.14 -8.07 3.37
C ASP A 65 -0.68 -8.19 3.81
N TYR A 66 0.17 -8.83 2.99
CA TYR A 66 1.62 -8.95 3.18
C TYR A 66 2.42 -7.91 2.40
N THR A 67 1.74 -7.01 1.69
CA THR A 67 2.36 -5.94 0.91
C THR A 67 2.58 -4.69 1.75
N THR A 68 3.48 -3.85 1.24
CA THR A 68 3.85 -2.54 1.75
C THR A 68 3.27 -1.44 0.86
N PHE A 69 3.18 -0.19 1.35
CA PHE A 69 2.82 0.96 0.50
C PHE A 69 3.59 1.02 -0.84
N GLY A 70 4.90 0.74 -0.82
CA GLY A 70 5.71 0.72 -2.04
C GLY A 70 5.22 -0.31 -3.05
N GLU A 71 4.93 -1.52 -2.59
CA GLU A 71 4.45 -2.60 -3.45
C GLU A 71 3.01 -2.39 -3.93
N LEU A 72 2.14 -1.82 -3.08
CA LEU A 72 0.81 -1.38 -3.49
C LEU A 72 0.91 -0.35 -4.62
N GLY A 73 1.88 0.57 -4.53
CA GLY A 73 2.20 1.49 -5.60
C GLY A 73 2.63 0.82 -6.90
N GLU A 74 3.50 -0.18 -6.82
CA GLU A 74 3.95 -0.94 -8.00
C GLU A 74 2.80 -1.73 -8.64
N ILE A 75 1.86 -2.26 -7.85
CA ILE A 75 0.65 -2.92 -8.38
C ILE A 75 -0.21 -1.93 -9.17
N ILE A 76 -0.51 -0.76 -8.59
CA ILE A 76 -1.32 0.27 -9.26
C ILE A 76 -0.61 0.77 -10.52
N LYS A 77 0.72 0.99 -10.46
CA LYS A 77 1.49 1.48 -11.61
C LYS A 77 1.52 0.47 -12.76
N ALA A 78 1.71 -0.82 -12.46
CA ALA A 78 1.71 -1.88 -13.47
C ALA A 78 0.35 -2.02 -14.18
N ASN A 79 -0.73 -1.61 -13.51
CA ASN A 79 -2.11 -1.71 -13.99
C ASN A 79 -2.76 -0.32 -14.13
N TRP A 80 -1.97 0.71 -14.47
CA TRP A 80 -2.42 2.11 -14.38
C TRP A 80 -3.69 2.42 -15.19
N ASP A 81 -3.87 1.76 -16.33
CA ASP A 81 -5.05 1.97 -17.17
C ASP A 81 -6.35 1.52 -16.48
N ASP A 82 -6.30 0.48 -15.64
CA ASP A 82 -7.43 0.00 -14.84
C ASP A 82 -7.81 1.01 -13.74
N PHE A 83 -6.82 1.73 -13.20
CA PHE A 83 -7.00 2.70 -12.13
C PHE A 83 -7.18 4.15 -12.62
N ARG A 84 -7.02 4.42 -13.92
CA ARG A 84 -7.03 5.77 -14.50
C ARG A 84 -8.34 6.52 -14.19
N GLY A 85 -9.46 5.82 -14.21
CA GLY A 85 -10.77 6.41 -13.88
C GLY A 85 -10.89 6.85 -12.43
N LEU A 86 -10.23 6.15 -11.50
CA LEU A 86 -10.22 6.47 -10.08
C LEU A 86 -9.23 7.60 -9.75
N PHE A 87 -8.14 7.68 -10.50
CA PHE A 87 -7.09 8.69 -10.35
C PHE A 87 -7.21 9.81 -11.40
N SER A 88 -8.44 10.21 -11.76
CA SER A 88 -8.70 11.13 -12.88
C SER A 88 -7.98 12.50 -12.73
N ASN A 89 -7.75 12.93 -11.49
CA ASN A 89 -7.08 14.18 -11.15
C ASN A 89 -5.58 14.01 -10.80
N CYS A 90 -4.97 12.89 -11.18
CA CYS A 90 -3.62 12.52 -10.79
C CYS A 90 -2.77 12.03 -11.96
N SER A 91 -1.51 12.48 -11.99
CA SER A 91 -0.48 11.96 -12.88
C SER A 91 0.36 10.91 -12.17
N ILE A 92 0.93 9.95 -12.93
CA ILE A 92 1.83 8.91 -12.38
C ILE A 92 2.95 9.52 -11.51
N PRO A 93 3.64 10.61 -11.90
CA PRO A 93 4.68 11.20 -11.04
C PRO A 93 4.16 11.74 -9.70
N ARG A 94 2.94 12.29 -9.67
CA ARG A 94 2.31 12.76 -8.43
C ARG A 94 1.99 11.57 -7.52
N PHE A 95 1.41 10.51 -8.09
CA PHE A 95 1.12 9.26 -7.40
C PHE A 95 2.38 8.64 -6.78
N GLU A 96 3.45 8.46 -7.58
CA GLU A 96 4.71 7.88 -7.13
C GLU A 96 5.34 8.69 -5.98
N LYS A 97 5.25 10.03 -6.04
CA LYS A 97 5.74 10.89 -4.96
C LYS A 97 5.01 10.65 -3.64
N VAL A 98 3.69 10.51 -3.67
CA VAL A 98 2.88 10.25 -2.47
C VAL A 98 3.18 8.85 -1.92
N ILE A 99 3.15 7.82 -2.77
CA ILE A 99 3.46 6.44 -2.37
C ILE A 99 4.87 6.35 -1.76
N LYS A 100 5.88 6.95 -2.42
CA LYS A 100 7.26 6.94 -1.91
C LYS A 100 7.33 7.57 -0.53
N ARG A 101 6.62 8.68 -0.30
CA ARG A 101 6.60 9.36 0.99
C ARG A 101 5.96 8.50 2.07
N LEU A 102 4.81 7.88 1.78
CA LEU A 102 4.15 6.94 2.70
C LEU A 102 5.05 5.74 3.02
N ASN A 103 5.69 5.16 2.01
CA ASN A 103 6.56 3.99 2.19
C ASN A 103 7.80 4.29 3.04
N VAL A 104 8.40 5.48 2.92
CA VAL A 104 9.53 5.89 3.77
C VAL A 104 9.06 6.21 5.19
N ALA A 105 7.94 6.91 5.33
CA ALA A 105 7.40 7.33 6.61
C ALA A 105 6.96 6.17 7.52
N ARG A 106 6.62 5.02 6.94
CA ARG A 106 6.19 3.84 7.71
C ARG A 106 7.29 3.32 8.63
N GLY A 107 8.57 3.49 8.28
CA GLY A 107 9.71 2.98 9.04
C GLY A 107 9.74 3.53 10.47
N PRO A 108 9.88 4.84 10.66
CA PRO A 108 9.84 5.46 11.99
C PRO A 108 8.56 5.11 12.77
N ILE A 109 7.41 4.99 12.09
CA ILE A 109 6.13 4.64 12.73
C ILE A 109 6.15 3.22 13.29
N ALA A 110 6.63 2.25 12.50
CA ALA A 110 6.68 0.84 12.89
C ALA A 110 7.74 0.57 13.97
N HIS A 111 8.84 1.31 13.97
CA HIS A 111 9.95 1.12 14.92
C HIS A 111 9.81 1.94 16.20
N SER A 112 8.59 2.38 16.55
CA SER A 112 8.33 3.18 17.76
C SER A 112 9.21 4.45 17.85
N GLY A 113 9.59 4.99 16.69
CA GLY A 113 10.42 6.19 16.57
C GLY A 113 9.67 7.47 16.91
N TYR A 114 10.38 8.48 17.40
CA TYR A 114 9.80 9.79 17.64
C TYR A 114 9.57 10.53 16.31
N ILE A 115 8.35 11.03 16.11
CA ILE A 115 8.01 11.87 14.96
C ILE A 115 8.01 13.33 15.42
N VAL A 116 8.92 14.12 14.85
CA VAL A 116 8.98 15.57 15.11
C VAL A 116 7.71 16.27 14.60
N PRO A 117 7.22 17.34 15.25
CA PRO A 117 5.96 18.00 14.89
C PRO A 117 5.85 18.42 13.42
N GLU A 118 6.94 18.88 12.82
CA GLU A 118 6.98 19.30 11.42
C GLU A 118 6.79 18.11 10.47
N GLU A 119 7.32 16.96 10.85
CA GLU A 119 7.14 15.72 10.11
C GLU A 119 5.70 15.21 10.26
N ALA A 120 5.14 15.32 11.47
CA ALA A 120 3.74 14.99 11.75
C ALA A 120 2.78 15.76 10.81
N VAL A 121 3.02 17.06 10.61
CA VAL A 121 2.26 17.89 9.66
C VAL A 121 2.44 17.41 8.22
N ARG A 122 3.67 17.15 7.78
CA ARG A 122 3.95 16.66 6.42
C ARG A 122 3.29 15.31 6.14
N LEU A 123 3.23 14.42 7.13
CA LEU A 123 2.54 13.13 7.00
C LEU A 123 1.03 13.32 6.82
N LYS A 124 0.40 14.18 7.63
CA LYS A 124 -1.03 14.49 7.47
C LYS A 124 -1.35 15.09 6.10
N LEU A 125 -0.47 15.94 5.58
CA LEU A 125 -0.60 16.47 4.20
C LEU A 125 -0.43 15.36 3.16
N THR A 126 0.52 14.45 3.32
CA THR A 126 0.73 13.33 2.40
C THR A 126 -0.49 12.40 2.35
N ILE A 127 -1.08 12.11 3.51
CA ILE A 127 -2.33 11.31 3.61
C ILE A 127 -3.48 12.06 2.94
N ARG A 128 -3.61 13.37 3.17
CA ARG A 128 -4.61 14.18 2.48
C ARG A 128 -4.40 14.15 0.96
N ASP A 129 -3.15 14.27 0.51
CA ASP A 129 -2.82 14.24 -0.91
C ASP A 129 -3.29 12.94 -1.56
N TRP A 130 -3.12 11.78 -0.88
CA TRP A 130 -3.69 10.50 -1.32
C TRP A 130 -5.18 10.61 -1.65
N TYR A 131 -6.00 11.05 -0.71
CA TYR A 131 -7.44 11.14 -0.92
C TYR A 131 -7.83 12.20 -1.96
N THR A 132 -7.03 13.26 -2.16
CA THR A 132 -7.29 14.24 -3.24
C THR A 132 -6.91 13.76 -4.63
N MET A 133 -6.12 12.68 -4.74
CA MET A 133 -5.81 12.07 -6.03
C MET A 133 -6.96 11.18 -6.52
N ILE A 134 -7.79 10.67 -5.60
CA ILE A 134 -8.97 9.87 -5.89
C ILE A 134 -10.15 10.81 -6.14
N GLY A 135 -10.77 10.71 -7.30
CA GLY A 135 -11.90 11.56 -7.70
C GLY A 135 -12.45 11.24 -9.06
#